data_AF-A0A7K8ILZ7-F1
#
_entry.id   AF-A0A7K8ILZ7-F1
#
_cell.length_a   1.000
_cell.length_b   1.000
_cell.length_c   1.000
_cell.angle_alpha   90.00
_cell.angle_beta   90.00
_cell.angle_gamma   90.00
#
_symmetry.space_group_name_H-M   'P 1'
#
loop_
_entity.id
_entity.type
_entity.pdbx_description
1 polymer ?
#
loop_
_entity_poly.entity_id
_entity_poly.type
_entity_poly.pdbx_seq_one_letter_code
_entity_poly.pdbx_strand_id
1 'polypeptide(L)'
;MVQATPFLLVLFLALGAHSLAVKKCSLAGHWVNDLGSNMTILTVNAKTGIFAGSYHTAVTATSNEIKVSPLQGAMQKSPNQKGQPTFGFTVNWSFSDSITVFTGQCFVDDHGKEVLKTMWLLRSHVADIQNDWKATR
;
A
#
# COMPACT_ATOMS: atom_id res chain seq x y z
N MET A 1 64.50 5.95 -41.54
CA MET A 1 63.86 6.13 -40.22
C MET A 1 62.36 6.21 -40.45
N VAL A 2 61.61 5.17 -40.09
CA VAL A 2 60.16 5.11 -40.28
C VAL A 2 59.52 5.48 -38.93
N GLN A 3 58.84 6.60 -38.89
CA GLN A 3 58.25 7.16 -37.68
C GLN A 3 56.83 6.60 -37.54
N ALA A 4 56.63 5.67 -36.62
CA ALA A 4 55.32 5.10 -36.31
C ALA A 4 54.64 5.95 -35.24
N THR A 5 53.56 6.64 -35.59
CA THR A 5 52.67 7.34 -34.66
C THR A 5 51.80 6.34 -33.90
N PRO A 6 51.72 6.41 -32.55
CA PRO A 6 50.85 5.53 -31.79
C PRO A 6 49.40 6.05 -31.89
N PHE A 7 48.50 5.19 -32.35
CA PHE A 7 47.06 5.46 -32.37
C PHE A 7 46.51 5.24 -30.95
N LEU A 8 46.10 6.31 -30.27
CA LEU A 8 45.49 6.23 -28.95
C LEU A 8 44.05 5.74 -29.08
N LEU A 9 43.79 4.48 -28.73
CA LEU A 9 42.45 3.90 -28.71
C LEU A 9 41.74 4.30 -27.39
N VAL A 10 40.88 5.31 -27.43
CA VAL A 10 40.09 5.71 -26.26
C VAL A 10 38.85 4.81 -26.17
N LEU A 11 38.87 3.84 -25.26
CA LEU A 11 37.73 2.97 -24.97
C LEU A 11 36.71 3.74 -24.12
N PHE A 12 35.64 4.24 -24.75
CA PHE A 12 34.52 4.82 -24.02
C PHE A 12 33.70 3.70 -23.36
N LEU A 13 33.97 3.43 -22.07
CA LEU A 13 33.09 2.67 -21.20
C LEU A 13 31.81 3.48 -20.98
N ALA A 14 30.81 3.27 -21.84
CA ALA A 14 29.46 3.72 -21.57
C ALA A 14 28.91 2.89 -20.40
N LEU A 15 29.05 3.39 -19.16
CA LEU A 15 28.29 2.91 -18.02
C LEU A 15 26.82 3.22 -18.30
N GLY A 16 26.11 2.26 -18.89
CA GLY A 16 24.66 2.27 -18.97
C GLY A 16 24.10 2.12 -17.56
N ALA A 17 23.97 3.24 -16.85
CA ALA A 17 23.14 3.33 -15.66
C ALA A 17 21.70 3.07 -16.10
N HIS A 18 21.31 1.79 -16.11
CA HIS A 18 19.91 1.42 -16.20
C HIS A 18 19.27 1.99 -14.95
N SER A 19 18.64 3.15 -15.07
CA SER A 19 17.80 3.72 -14.04
C SER A 19 16.82 2.63 -13.62
N LEU A 20 17.01 2.07 -12.43
CA LEU A 20 16.08 1.10 -11.86
C LEU A 20 14.75 1.83 -11.73
N ALA A 21 13.83 1.58 -12.67
CA ALA A 21 12.52 2.19 -12.65
C ALA A 21 11.83 1.80 -11.34
N VAL A 22 11.55 2.78 -10.48
CA VAL A 22 10.85 2.54 -9.22
C VAL A 22 9.48 1.95 -9.55
N LYS A 23 9.22 0.75 -9.03
CA LYS A 23 7.94 0.08 -9.24
C LYS A 23 6.85 0.84 -8.50
N LYS A 24 6.01 1.55 -9.26
CA LYS A 24 4.82 2.21 -8.77
C LYS A 24 3.76 1.20 -8.30
N CYS A 25 2.91 1.64 -7.39
CA CYS A 25 1.90 0.87 -6.68
C CYS A 25 2.44 -0.37 -5.97
N SER A 26 3.63 -0.25 -5.40
CA SER A 26 4.06 -1.11 -4.32
C SER A 26 3.35 -0.65 -3.05
N LEU A 27 2.36 -1.40 -2.57
CA LEU A 27 1.61 -0.98 -1.37
C LEU A 27 2.49 -0.85 -0.11
N ALA A 28 3.68 -1.47 -0.09
CA ALA A 28 4.63 -1.32 1.00
C ALA A 28 5.10 0.13 1.14
N GLY A 29 5.01 0.67 2.35
CA GLY A 29 5.32 2.07 2.65
C GLY A 29 4.33 2.70 3.63
N HIS A 30 4.40 4.03 3.73
CA HIS A 30 3.54 4.85 4.57
C HIS A 30 2.47 5.55 3.73
N TRP A 31 1.24 5.55 4.21
CA TRP A 31 0.08 6.15 3.55
C TRP A 31 -0.69 7.00 4.55
N VAL A 32 -1.24 8.11 4.07
CA VAL A 32 -2.12 9.00 4.82
C VAL A 32 -3.40 9.21 4.03
N ASN A 33 -4.54 9.20 4.71
CA ASN A 33 -5.82 9.50 4.09
C ASN A 33 -6.27 10.95 4.36
N ASP A 34 -7.39 11.34 3.75
CA ASP A 34 -7.93 12.71 3.85
C ASP A 34 -8.48 13.06 5.24
N LEU A 35 -8.60 12.07 6.15
CA LEU A 35 -8.99 12.27 7.55
C LEU A 35 -7.76 12.41 8.48
N GLY A 36 -6.54 12.25 7.96
CA GLY A 36 -5.30 12.27 8.75
C GLY A 36 -4.92 10.93 9.37
N SER A 37 -5.64 9.84 9.06
CA SER A 37 -5.27 8.49 9.49
C SER A 37 -4.01 8.01 8.76
N ASN A 38 -3.12 7.36 9.49
CA ASN A 38 -1.86 6.84 8.98
C ASN A 38 -1.91 5.32 8.85
N MET A 39 -1.37 4.79 7.77
CA MET A 39 -1.23 3.36 7.54
C MET A 39 0.21 3.05 7.16
N THR A 40 0.79 2.00 7.73
CA THR A 40 2.11 1.50 7.36
C THR A 40 2.00 0.04 6.93
N ILE A 41 2.44 -0.26 5.71
CA ILE A 41 2.55 -1.64 5.20
C ILE A 41 4.04 -1.97 5.13
N LEU A 42 4.46 -2.98 5.91
CA LEU A 42 5.89 -3.29 6.06
C LEU A 42 6.47 -3.92 4.80
N THR A 43 5.87 -5.02 4.37
CA THR A 43 6.26 -5.75 3.16
C THR A 43 5.03 -6.35 2.51
N VAL A 44 5.12 -6.58 1.20
CA VAL A 44 4.13 -7.36 0.46
C VAL A 44 4.81 -8.60 -0.12
N ASN A 45 4.26 -9.77 0.15
CA ASN A 45 4.74 -11.01 -0.42
C ASN A 45 4.67 -10.93 -1.96
N ALA A 46 5.81 -11.11 -2.62
CA ALA A 46 5.90 -10.95 -4.07
C ALA A 46 5.09 -11.99 -4.84
N LYS A 47 4.95 -13.21 -4.30
CA LYS A 47 4.26 -14.34 -4.94
C LYS A 47 2.76 -14.34 -4.63
N THR A 48 2.39 -14.16 -3.37
CA THR A 48 0.99 -14.30 -2.93
C THR A 48 0.25 -12.97 -2.86
N GLY A 49 0.97 -11.85 -2.79
CA GLY A 49 0.37 -10.53 -2.57
C GLY A 49 -0.15 -10.29 -1.17
N ILE A 50 0.04 -11.23 -0.24
CA ILE A 50 -0.33 -11.06 1.17
C ILE A 50 0.58 -10.00 1.81
N PHE A 51 0.01 -9.16 2.66
CA PHE A 51 0.74 -8.15 3.42
C PHE A 51 0.15 -7.97 4.82
N ALA A 52 0.97 -7.41 5.70
CA ALA A 52 0.60 -7.01 7.05
C ALA A 52 1.16 -5.62 7.36
N GLY A 53 0.59 -4.98 8.36
CA GLY A 53 0.96 -3.62 8.72
C GLY A 53 0.28 -3.12 9.98
N SER A 54 0.30 -1.81 10.13
CA SER A 54 -0.38 -1.10 11.19
C SER A 54 -1.24 0.04 10.64
N TYR A 55 -2.33 0.33 11.34
CA TYR A 55 -3.24 1.43 11.07
C TYR A 55 -3.38 2.28 12.33
N HIS A 56 -3.21 3.58 12.20
CA HIS A 56 -3.43 4.56 13.25
C HIS A 56 -4.48 5.55 12.75
N THR A 57 -5.72 5.37 13.21
CA THR A 57 -6.83 6.25 12.81
C THR A 57 -6.73 7.61 13.48
N ALA A 58 -7.15 8.68 12.80
CA ALA A 58 -7.30 10.00 13.42
C ALA A 58 -8.69 10.21 14.06
N VAL A 59 -9.65 9.33 13.77
CA VAL A 59 -11.05 9.44 14.21
C VAL A 59 -11.55 8.11 14.77
N THR A 60 -12.51 8.19 15.71
CA THR A 60 -13.19 7.03 16.28
C THR A 60 -14.65 7.38 16.57
N ALA A 61 -15.54 6.37 16.52
CA ALA A 61 -16.93 6.49 16.95
C ALA A 61 -17.15 6.13 18.43
N THR A 62 -16.08 5.74 19.14
CA THR A 62 -16.09 5.40 20.57
C THR A 62 -15.44 6.51 21.39
N SER A 63 -15.64 6.50 22.71
CA SER A 63 -14.89 7.38 23.63
C SER A 63 -13.55 6.79 24.08
N ASN A 64 -13.15 5.64 23.53
CA ASN A 64 -11.91 4.97 23.91
C ASN A 64 -10.71 5.71 23.31
N GLU A 65 -9.60 5.72 24.03
CA GLU A 65 -8.33 6.24 23.52
C GLU A 65 -7.91 5.45 22.26
N ILE A 66 -7.64 6.18 21.17
CA ILE A 66 -7.19 5.60 19.92
C ILE A 66 -5.81 4.94 20.13
N LYS A 67 -5.66 3.72 19.61
CA LYS A 67 -4.40 2.98 19.60
C LYS A 67 -4.07 2.48 18.20
N VAL A 68 -2.78 2.38 17.92
CA VAL A 68 -2.29 1.71 16.71
C VAL A 68 -2.83 0.28 16.69
N SER A 69 -3.41 -0.11 15.56
CA SER A 69 -4.10 -1.39 15.39
C SER A 69 -3.47 -2.19 14.24
N PRO A 70 -3.35 -3.52 14.35
CA PRO A 70 -2.80 -4.35 13.29
C PRO A 70 -3.74 -4.41 12.08
N LEU A 71 -3.16 -4.53 10.89
CA LEU A 71 -3.89 -4.85 9.67
C LEU A 71 -3.26 -6.04 8.93
N GLN A 72 -4.11 -6.77 8.21
CA GLN A 72 -3.69 -7.83 7.30
C GLN A 72 -4.52 -7.79 6.02
N GLY A 73 -3.89 -8.01 4.87
CA GLY A 73 -4.57 -7.95 3.59
C GLY A 73 -3.87 -8.69 2.48
N ALA A 74 -4.42 -8.56 1.28
CA ALA A 74 -3.85 -9.09 0.06
C ALA A 74 -4.07 -8.13 -1.11
N MET A 75 -3.11 -8.09 -2.02
CA MET A 75 -3.23 -7.41 -3.30
C MET A 75 -3.21 -8.41 -4.44
N GLN A 76 -3.97 -8.10 -5.49
CA GLN A 76 -3.91 -8.87 -6.73
C GLN A 76 -2.53 -8.71 -7.39
N LYS A 77 -2.04 -9.81 -7.97
CA LYS A 77 -0.73 -9.89 -8.65
C LYS A 77 -0.86 -10.20 -10.15
N SER A 78 -2.05 -10.04 -10.72
CA SER A 78 -2.32 -10.49 -12.08
C SER A 78 -1.41 -9.75 -13.08
N PRO A 79 -0.77 -10.48 -14.03
CA PRO A 79 0.04 -9.88 -15.10
C PRO A 79 -0.72 -8.81 -15.91
N ASN A 80 -2.05 -8.91 -15.95
CA ASN A 80 -2.92 -8.03 -16.72
C ASN A 80 -3.18 -6.67 -16.04
N GLN A 81 -2.75 -6.46 -14.79
CA GLN A 81 -3.10 -5.27 -14.00
C GLN A 81 -2.27 -4.02 -14.31
N LYS A 82 -1.39 -4.04 -15.32
CA LYS A 82 -0.60 -2.88 -15.80
C LYS A 82 0.05 -2.04 -14.68
N GLY A 83 0.40 -2.66 -13.54
CA GLY A 83 1.02 -1.98 -12.41
C GLY A 83 0.07 -1.16 -11.51
N GLN A 84 -1.26 -1.28 -11.63
CA GLN A 84 -2.26 -0.59 -10.79
C GLN A 84 -3.24 -1.59 -10.14
N PRO A 85 -2.79 -2.34 -9.12
CA PRO A 85 -3.47 -3.50 -8.56
C PRO A 85 -4.64 -3.13 -7.65
N THR A 86 -5.67 -3.97 -7.67
CA THR A 86 -6.71 -3.98 -6.63
C THR A 86 -6.21 -4.71 -5.38
N PHE A 87 -6.73 -4.32 -4.22
CA PHE A 87 -6.35 -4.90 -2.94
C PHE A 87 -7.49 -4.81 -1.94
N GLY A 88 -7.35 -5.56 -0.84
CA GLY A 88 -8.17 -5.39 0.34
C GLY A 88 -7.40 -5.75 1.60
N PHE A 89 -7.80 -5.17 2.72
CA PHE A 89 -7.23 -5.46 4.03
C PHE A 89 -8.24 -5.27 5.15
N THR A 90 -7.97 -5.91 6.26
CA THR A 90 -8.77 -5.86 7.47
C THR A 90 -7.95 -5.23 8.59
N VAL A 91 -8.54 -4.29 9.31
CA VAL A 91 -7.99 -3.68 10.53
C VAL A 91 -8.74 -4.25 11.72
N ASN A 92 -8.01 -4.87 12.65
CA ASN A 92 -8.55 -5.37 13.91
C ASN A 92 -8.25 -4.34 15.02
N TRP A 93 -9.25 -3.57 15.43
CA TRP A 93 -9.05 -2.40 16.29
C TRP A 93 -8.63 -2.79 17.71
N SER A 94 -7.44 -2.37 18.14
CA SER A 94 -6.90 -2.72 19.46
C SER A 94 -7.50 -1.93 20.63
N PHE A 95 -8.49 -1.07 20.36
CA PHE A 95 -9.13 -0.20 21.35
C PHE A 95 -10.67 -0.23 21.27
N SER A 96 -11.26 -1.13 20.47
CA SER A 96 -12.72 -1.29 20.38
C SER A 96 -13.09 -2.69 19.91
N ASP A 97 -14.29 -3.15 20.25
CA ASP A 97 -14.85 -4.41 19.73
C ASP A 97 -15.45 -4.19 18.34
N SER A 98 -14.61 -3.79 17.38
CA SER A 98 -15.03 -3.61 16.00
C SER A 98 -13.92 -4.03 15.03
N ILE A 99 -14.30 -4.21 13.77
CA ILE A 99 -13.38 -4.55 12.69
C ILE A 99 -13.71 -3.69 11.47
N THR A 100 -12.69 -3.22 10.74
CA THR A 100 -12.92 -2.51 9.49
C THR A 100 -12.25 -3.25 8.34
N VAL A 101 -12.98 -3.42 7.25
CA VAL A 101 -12.40 -3.89 6.00
C VAL A 101 -12.29 -2.72 5.03
N PHE A 102 -11.18 -2.67 4.30
CA PHE A 102 -10.96 -1.75 3.19
C PHE A 102 -10.78 -2.56 1.92
N THR A 103 -11.36 -2.08 0.82
CA THR A 103 -11.12 -2.58 -0.53
C THR A 103 -10.87 -1.42 -1.47
N GLY A 104 -9.99 -1.60 -2.45
CA GLY A 104 -9.64 -0.49 -3.33
C GLY A 104 -8.65 -0.84 -4.41
N GLN A 105 -8.11 0.20 -5.03
CA GLN A 105 -7.14 0.13 -6.11
C GLN A 105 -6.09 1.23 -5.94
N CYS A 106 -4.84 0.88 -6.22
CA CYS A 106 -3.78 1.87 -6.35
C CYS A 106 -3.76 2.43 -7.77
N PHE A 107 -3.73 3.75 -7.88
CA PHE A 107 -3.60 4.48 -9.14
C PHE A 107 -2.31 5.30 -9.16
N VAL A 108 -1.80 5.56 -10.36
CA VAL A 108 -0.77 6.57 -10.62
C VAL A 108 -1.42 7.66 -11.45
N ASP A 109 -1.44 8.89 -10.95
CA ASP A 109 -2.03 10.01 -11.67
C ASP A 109 -1.11 10.53 -12.80
N ASP A 110 -1.61 11.50 -13.57
CA ASP A 110 -0.89 12.10 -14.70
C ASP A 110 0.43 12.79 -14.29
N HIS A 111 0.63 13.06 -12.99
CA HIS A 111 1.85 13.63 -12.42
C HIS A 111 2.78 12.57 -11.83
N GLY A 112 2.44 11.28 -11.94
CA GLY A 112 3.24 10.18 -11.40
C GLY A 112 3.07 9.94 -9.90
N LYS A 113 2.09 10.60 -9.25
CA LYS A 113 1.78 10.43 -7.83
C LYS A 113 0.89 9.21 -7.62
N GLU A 114 1.24 8.42 -6.61
CA GLU A 114 0.47 7.22 -6.24
C GLU A 114 -0.69 7.59 -5.32
N VAL A 115 -1.88 7.05 -5.60
CA VAL A 115 -3.10 7.30 -4.84
C VAL A 115 -3.83 5.99 -4.61
N LEU A 116 -4.18 5.71 -3.35
CA LEU A 116 -5.07 4.61 -3.00
C LEU A 116 -6.52 5.12 -3.00
N LYS A 117 -7.35 4.61 -3.90
CA LYS A 117 -8.80 4.84 -3.86
C LYS A 117 -9.46 3.64 -3.21
N THR A 118 -10.06 3.85 -2.05
CA THR A 118 -10.63 2.79 -1.23
C THR A 118 -12.06 3.10 -0.81
N MET A 119 -12.81 2.04 -0.58
CA MET A 119 -14.03 2.05 0.24
C MET A 119 -13.78 1.19 1.47
N TRP A 120 -14.62 1.37 2.48
CA TRP A 120 -14.52 0.63 3.72
C TRP A 120 -15.89 0.28 4.28
N LEU A 121 -15.91 -0.76 5.11
CA LEU A 121 -17.04 -1.12 5.96
C LEU A 121 -16.52 -1.31 7.38
N LEU A 122 -17.11 -0.59 8.34
CA LEU A 122 -16.86 -0.77 9.76
C LEU A 122 -17.95 -1.67 10.33
N ARG A 123 -17.56 -2.80 10.90
CA ARG A 123 -18.45 -3.71 11.60
C ARG A 123 -18.27 -3.58 13.12
N SER A 124 -19.29 -3.06 13.80
CA SER A 124 -19.39 -3.03 15.26
C SER A 124 -19.79 -4.42 15.81
N HIS A 125 -19.28 -4.76 16.99
CA HIS A 125 -19.85 -5.82 17.81
C HIS A 125 -21.23 -5.39 18.32
N VAL A 126 -22.19 -6.33 18.31
CA VAL A 126 -23.53 -6.15 18.88
C VAL A 126 -23.87 -7.39 19.71
N ALA A 127 -24.66 -7.19 20.77
CA ALA A 127 -24.94 -8.25 21.75
C ALA A 127 -25.80 -9.39 21.19
N ASP A 128 -26.62 -9.13 20.16
CA ASP A 128 -27.55 -10.08 19.60
C ASP A 128 -27.81 -9.81 18.10
N ILE A 129 -28.44 -10.80 17.44
CA ILE A 129 -28.71 -10.77 16.00
C ILE A 129 -29.77 -9.74 15.61
N GLN A 130 -30.68 -9.39 16.51
CA GLN A 130 -31.71 -8.38 16.25
C GLN A 130 -31.11 -6.98 16.08
N ASN A 131 -29.89 -6.77 16.59
CA ASN A 131 -29.13 -5.54 16.45
C ASN A 131 -28.19 -5.52 15.22
N ASP A 132 -28.17 -6.57 14.39
CA ASP A 132 -27.28 -6.69 13.22
C ASP A 132 -27.46 -5.56 12.19
N TRP A 133 -28.71 -5.14 11.98
CA TRP A 133 -29.07 -4.16 10.94
C TRP A 133 -28.35 -2.80 11.07
N LYS A 134 -27.91 -2.45 12.29
CA LYS A 134 -27.20 -1.19 12.60
C LYS A 134 -25.70 -1.37 12.83
N ALA A 135 -25.18 -2.59 12.68
CA ALA A 135 -23.82 -2.92 13.06
C ALA A 135 -22.78 -2.61 11.97
N THR A 136 -23.20 -2.32 10.74
CA THR A 136 -22.30 -1.99 9.62
C THR A 136 -22.48 -0.53 9.20
N ARG A 137 -21.37 0.20 9.11
CA ARG A 137 -21.29 1.55 8.51
C ARG A 137 -20.42 1.50 7.26
#